data_AF-W4QLL3-F1
#
_entry.id   AF-W4QLL3-F1
#
_cell.length_a   1.000
_cell.length_b   1.000
_cell.length_c   1.000
_cell.angle_alpha   90.00
_cell.angle_beta   90.00
_cell.angle_gamma   90.00
#
_symmetry.space_group_name_H-M   'P 1'
#
loop_
_entity.id
_entity.type
_entity.pdbx_description
1 polymer ?
#
loop_
_entity_poly.entity_id
_entity_poly.type
_entity_poly.pdbx_seq_one_letter_code
_entity_poly.pdbx_strand_id
1 'polypeptide(L)'
;MNRKEKYECWKSRMEDFEASGQTIPEWVSSQEGITEYQFHYWRKKLKAETDPSPNPPQVDCHGWTTLEVSSMSTNPAIELKMDDLSLMIPEDVSEHHLSLVLRVLRNG
;
A
#
# COMPACT_ATOMS: atom_id res chain seq x y z
N MET A 1 -0.65 -18.11 10.79
CA MET A 1 -1.88 -17.28 10.94
C MET A 1 -2.28 -16.73 9.58
N ASN A 2 -3.43 -17.17 9.08
CA ASN A 2 -4.04 -16.76 7.82
C ASN A 2 -4.44 -15.28 7.86
N ARG A 3 -4.54 -14.61 6.70
CA ARG A 3 -4.94 -13.20 6.59
C ARG A 3 -6.30 -12.95 7.24
N LYS A 4 -7.24 -13.90 7.08
CA LYS A 4 -8.58 -13.84 7.68
C LYS A 4 -8.55 -13.96 9.21
N GLU A 5 -7.73 -14.86 9.75
CA GLU A 5 -7.58 -15.02 11.20
C GLU A 5 -7.00 -13.76 11.86
N LYS A 6 -6.02 -13.12 11.21
CA LYS A 6 -5.46 -11.84 11.70
C LYS A 6 -6.53 -10.75 11.69
N TYR A 7 -7.38 -10.72 10.67
CA TYR A 7 -8.47 -9.75 10.56
C TYR A 7 -9.47 -9.88 11.70
N GLU A 8 -10.01 -11.08 11.94
CA GLU A 8 -10.96 -11.32 13.04
C GLU A 8 -10.35 -10.97 14.40
N CYS A 9 -9.07 -11.31 14.59
CA CYS A 9 -8.34 -11.02 15.82
C CYS A 9 -8.13 -9.51 16.06
N TRP A 10 -8.01 -8.71 14.98
CA TRP A 10 -7.94 -7.26 15.09
C TRP A 10 -9.30 -6.60 15.20
N LYS A 11 -10.34 -7.20 14.62
CA LYS A 11 -11.72 -6.75 14.78
C LYS A 11 -12.17 -6.86 16.24
N SER A 12 -11.98 -8.04 16.86
CA SER A 12 -12.24 -8.24 18.30
C SER A 12 -11.50 -7.22 19.17
N ARG A 13 -10.22 -6.95 18.85
CA ARG A 13 -9.42 -5.95 19.57
C ARG A 13 -9.97 -4.53 19.44
N MET A 14 -10.53 -4.16 18.29
CA MET A 14 -11.15 -2.84 18.12
C MET A 14 -12.45 -2.72 18.90
N GLU A 15 -13.24 -3.80 18.96
CA GLU A 15 -14.45 -3.85 19.80
C GLU A 15 -14.08 -3.73 21.29
N ASP A 16 -13.02 -4.41 21.73
CA ASP A 16 -12.49 -4.29 23.10
C ASP A 16 -11.98 -2.86 23.39
N PHE A 17 -11.31 -2.22 22.43
CA PHE A 17 -10.89 -0.83 22.54
C PHE A 17 -12.07 0.13 22.66
N GLU A 18 -13.08 -0.01 21.80
CA GLU A 18 -14.29 0.83 21.85
C GLU A 18 -15.07 0.64 23.15
N ALA A 19 -15.14 -0.58 23.68
CA ALA A 19 -15.75 -0.88 24.97
C ALA A 19 -14.94 -0.31 26.15
N SER A 20 -13.61 -0.26 26.03
CA SER A 20 -12.74 0.27 27.10
C SER A 20 -12.85 1.78 27.28
N GLY A 21 -13.19 2.53 26.21
CA GLY A 21 -13.23 4.00 26.23
C GLY A 21 -11.87 4.67 26.51
N GLN A 22 -10.78 3.91 26.48
CA GLN A 22 -9.43 4.40 26.74
C GLN A 22 -8.87 5.16 25.55
N THR A 23 -7.84 5.98 25.79
CA THR A 23 -7.09 6.55 24.67
C THR A 23 -6.23 5.48 24.01
N ILE A 24 -5.94 5.65 22.71
CA ILE A 24 -5.10 4.73 21.94
C ILE A 24 -3.77 4.39 22.64
N PRO A 25 -2.97 5.37 23.12
CA PRO A 25 -1.70 5.05 23.77
C PRO A 25 -1.86 4.27 25.07
N GLU A 26 -2.91 4.55 25.87
CA GLU A 26 -3.19 3.81 27.10
C GLU A 26 -3.59 2.36 26.80
N TRP A 27 -4.46 2.17 25.80
CA TRP A 27 -4.90 0.84 25.41
C TRP A 27 -3.76 0.02 24.81
N VAL A 28 -2.94 0.61 23.94
CA VAL A 28 -1.79 -0.07 23.34
C VAL A 28 -0.75 -0.43 24.41
N SER A 29 -0.51 0.46 25.38
CA SER A 29 0.40 0.19 26.51
C SER A 29 -0.10 -0.93 27.42
N SER A 30 -1.42 -1.16 27.48
CA SER A 30 -2.02 -2.25 28.26
C SER A 30 -1.90 -3.63 27.58
N GLN A 31 -1.58 -3.66 26.28
CA GLN A 31 -1.54 -4.86 25.47
C GLN A 31 -0.10 -5.33 25.23
N GLU A 32 0.19 -6.59 25.56
CA GLU A 32 1.51 -7.17 25.31
C GLU A 32 1.74 -7.41 23.81
N GLY A 33 2.81 -6.82 23.27
CA GLY A 33 3.27 -7.06 21.90
C GLY A 33 2.55 -6.31 20.80
N ILE A 34 1.70 -5.34 21.13
CA ILE A 34 1.05 -4.44 20.17
C ILE A 34 1.76 -3.10 20.16
N THR A 35 2.10 -2.60 18.97
CA THR A 35 2.63 -1.24 18.81
C THR A 35 1.55 -0.28 18.32
N GLU A 36 1.70 1.01 18.63
CA GLU A 36 0.76 2.05 18.18
C GLU A 36 0.65 2.07 16.66
N TYR A 37 1.78 1.85 15.97
CA TYR A 37 1.82 1.74 14.51
C TYR A 37 0.90 0.62 13.98
N GLN A 38 0.95 -0.57 14.58
CA GLN A 38 0.07 -1.68 14.18
C GLN A 38 -1.40 -1.34 14.45
N PHE A 39 -1.68 -0.70 15.58
CA PHE A 39 -3.04 -0.27 15.91
C PHE A 39 -3.60 0.71 14.88
N HIS A 40 -2.83 1.75 14.52
CA HIS A 40 -3.22 2.71 13.49
C HIS A 40 -3.42 2.05 12.13
N TYR A 41 -2.53 1.13 11.74
CA TYR A 41 -2.64 0.37 10.51
C TYR A 41 -3.95 -0.41 10.45
N TRP A 42 -4.26 -1.20 11.48
CA TRP A 42 -5.47 -2.02 11.51
C TRP A 42 -6.74 -1.19 11.62
N ARG A 43 -6.73 -0.10 12.39
CA ARG A 43 -7.88 0.80 12.49
C ARG A 43 -8.24 1.40 11.13
N LYS A 44 -7.25 1.84 10.37
CA LYS A 44 -7.44 2.40 9.02
C LYS A 44 -7.91 1.33 8.04
N LYS A 45 -7.32 0.13 8.11
CA LYS A 45 -7.68 -1.01 7.26
C LYS A 45 -9.12 -1.49 7.50
N LEU A 46 -9.52 -1.65 8.75
CA LEU A 46 -10.88 -2.06 9.13
C LEU A 46 -11.93 -1.03 8.70
N LYS A 47 -11.62 0.27 8.81
CA LYS A 47 -12.51 1.33 8.29
C LYS A 47 -12.67 1.31 6.77
N ALA A 48 -11.58 1.08 6.03
CA ALA A 48 -11.61 1.04 4.57
C ALA A 48 -12.39 -0.16 3.99
N GLU A 49 -12.57 -1.24 4.77
CA GLU A 49 -13.42 -2.38 4.38
C GLU A 49 -14.89 -2.18 4.76
N THR A 50 -15.19 -1.38 5.80
CA THR A 50 -16.56 -1.07 6.23
C THR A 50 -17.22 -0.01 5.33
N ASP A 51 -16.44 0.97 4.85
CA ASP A 51 -16.90 1.91 3.82
C ASP A 51 -16.35 1.50 2.46
N PRO A 52 -17.15 0.89 1.56
CA PRO A 52 -16.76 0.70 0.17
C PRO A 52 -16.83 2.04 -0.59
N SER A 53 -16.10 3.05 -0.10
CA SER A 53 -15.78 4.22 -0.90
C SER A 53 -14.78 3.79 -1.98
N PRO A 54 -14.86 4.29 -3.23
CA PRO A 54 -14.06 3.79 -4.35
C PRO A 54 -12.56 4.05 -4.22
N ASN A 55 -12.11 4.76 -3.17
CA ASN A 55 -10.71 5.10 -2.98
C ASN A 55 -10.19 4.48 -1.68
N PRO A 56 -9.39 3.39 -1.76
CA PRO A 56 -8.68 2.89 -0.60
C PRO A 56 -7.73 3.99 -0.12
N PRO A 57 -7.70 4.32 1.19
CA PRO A 57 -6.82 5.35 1.68
C PRO A 57 -5.40 4.79 1.67
N GLN A 58 -4.63 5.12 0.61
CA GLN A 58 -3.20 4.88 0.52
C GLN A 58 -2.56 5.32 1.84
N VAL A 59 -2.04 4.35 2.59
CA VAL A 59 -0.97 4.58 3.53
C VAL A 59 0.27 4.25 2.72
N ASP A 60 1.16 5.22 2.58
CA ASP A 60 2.45 5.06 1.95
C ASP A 60 3.21 3.92 2.64
N CYS A 61 3.08 2.74 2.06
CA CYS A 61 3.78 1.51 2.38
C CYS A 61 3.98 0.82 1.04
N HIS A 62 4.90 1.37 0.23
CA HIS A 62 5.41 0.76 -1.01
C HIS A 62 4.34 0.10 -1.91
N GLY A 63 3.17 0.73 -2.04
CA GLY A 63 2.12 0.28 -2.94
C GLY A 63 2.26 1.04 -4.24
N TRP A 64 2.58 0.33 -5.32
CA TRP A 64 2.57 0.87 -6.68
C TRP A 64 1.29 1.69 -6.91
N THR A 65 1.45 3.00 -7.06
CA THR A 65 0.35 3.89 -7.41
C THR A 65 0.01 3.66 -8.87
N THR A 66 -1.23 3.28 -9.16
CA THR A 66 -1.72 3.25 -10.54
C THR A 66 -1.82 4.71 -11.00
N LEU A 67 -0.83 5.12 -11.79
CA LEU A 67 -0.84 6.40 -12.47
C LEU A 67 -1.68 6.22 -13.74
N GLU A 68 -2.87 6.80 -13.77
CA GLU A 68 -3.60 7.03 -15.01
C GLU A 68 -2.78 8.01 -15.85
N VAL A 69 -1.87 7.47 -16.66
CA VAL A 69 -1.09 8.25 -17.62
C VAL A 69 -2.06 8.62 -18.74
N SER A 70 -2.62 9.83 -18.65
CA SER A 70 -3.24 10.49 -19.79
C SER A 70 -2.30 10.34 -20.97
N SER A 71 -2.75 9.64 -22.02
CA SER A 71 -1.96 9.31 -23.20
C SER A 71 -1.42 10.58 -23.85
N MET A 72 -0.23 11.01 -23.43
CA MET A 72 0.54 12.02 -24.13
C MET A 72 1.14 11.29 -25.31
N SER A 73 0.68 11.67 -26.50
CA SER A 73 1.19 11.21 -27.80
C SER A 73 2.64 11.69 -27.96
N THR A 74 3.58 11.01 -27.32
CA THR A 74 5.01 11.18 -27.58
C THR A 74 5.51 9.90 -28.23
N ASN A 75 6.15 10.06 -29.39
CA ASN A 75 6.68 8.94 -30.16
C ASN A 75 7.68 8.16 -29.27
N PRO A 76 7.52 6.84 -29.11
CA PRO A 76 8.40 6.05 -28.25
C PRO A 76 9.79 5.94 -28.89
N ALA A 77 10.84 6.24 -28.13
CA ALA A 77 12.22 6.11 -28.59
C ALA A 77 12.78 4.70 -28.34
N ILE A 78 12.32 4.01 -27.29
CA ILE A 78 12.77 2.67 -26.94
C ILE A 78 11.56 1.81 -26.53
N GLU A 79 11.38 0.67 -27.21
CA GLU A 79 10.40 -0.36 -26.85
C GLU A 79 11.15 -1.59 -26.29
N LEU A 80 10.84 -1.98 -25.05
CA LEU A 80 11.39 -3.16 -24.40
C LEU A 80 10.29 -4.20 -24.23
N LYS A 81 10.44 -5.35 -24.88
CA LYS A 81 9.52 -6.49 -24.74
C LYS A 81 10.13 -7.58 -23.87
N MET A 82 9.42 -7.91 -22.80
CA MET A 82 9.55 -9.15 -22.05
C MET A 82 8.24 -9.93 -22.24
N ASP A 83 8.26 -11.26 -22.15
CA ASP A 83 7.24 -12.18 -22.70
C ASP A 83 5.77 -11.73 -22.59
N ASP A 84 5.34 -11.22 -21.44
CA ASP A 84 3.99 -10.70 -21.18
C ASP A 84 3.96 -9.18 -20.88
N LEU A 85 5.10 -8.49 -20.94
CA LEU A 85 5.26 -7.09 -20.55
C LEU A 85 5.96 -6.26 -21.65
N SER A 86 5.26 -5.26 -22.17
CA SER A 86 5.84 -4.28 -23.11
C SER A 86 6.01 -2.94 -22.40
N LEU A 87 7.26 -2.47 -22.28
CA LEU A 87 7.60 -1.17 -21.72
C LEU A 87 7.96 -0.21 -22.86
N MET A 88 7.29 0.94 -22.89
CA MET A 88 7.53 1.99 -23.87
C MET A 88 8.15 3.19 -23.16
N ILE A 89 9.36 3.56 -23.56
CA ILE A 89 10.13 4.65 -22.96
C ILE A 89 10.15 5.82 -23.96
N PRO A 90 9.55 6.97 -23.62
CA PRO A 90 9.61 8.16 -24.47
C PRO A 90 11.01 8.81 -24.46
N GLU A 91 11.29 9.64 -25.47
CA GLU A 91 12.61 10.23 -25.73
C GLU A 91 13.07 11.24 -24.65
N ASP A 92 12.14 11.80 -23.89
CA ASP A 92 12.36 12.79 -22.83
C ASP A 92 12.63 12.18 -21.44
N VAL A 93 12.74 10.85 -21.36
CA VAL A 93 12.99 10.18 -20.07
C VAL A 93 14.43 10.39 -19.62
N SER A 94 14.58 10.86 -18.38
CA SER A 94 15.89 10.98 -17.77
C SER A 94 16.53 9.60 -17.58
N GLU A 95 17.77 9.46 -18.07
CA GLU A 95 18.56 8.23 -17.97
C GLU A 95 18.67 7.74 -16.51
N HIS A 96 18.78 8.67 -15.57
CA HIS A 96 18.84 8.36 -14.14
C HIS A 96 17.59 7.63 -13.64
N HIS A 97 16.38 8.09 -14.00
CA HIS A 97 15.15 7.44 -13.59
C HIS A 97 14.99 6.06 -14.24
N LEU A 98 15.34 5.93 -15.52
CA LEU A 98 15.31 4.64 -16.21
C LEU A 98 16.26 3.62 -15.55
N SER A 99 17.47 4.06 -15.18
CA SER A 99 18.46 3.21 -14.52
C SER A 99 17.97 2.67 -13.17
N LEU A 100 17.23 3.49 -12.41
CA LEU A 100 16.66 3.10 -11.12
C LEU A 100 15.56 2.05 -11.31
N VAL A 101 14.67 2.25 -12.28
CA VAL A 101 13.59 1.30 -12.59
C VAL A 101 14.16 -0.04 -13.04
N LEU A 102 15.12 -0.04 -13.98
CA LEU A 102 15.76 -1.27 -14.46
C LEU A 102 16.54 -2.00 -13.36
N ARG A 103 17.18 -1.25 -12.45
CA ARG A 103 17.91 -1.85 -11.33
C ARG A 103 16.98 -2.56 -10.34
N VAL A 104 15.78 -2.01 -10.12
CA VAL A 104 14.77 -2.64 -9.27
C VAL A 104 14.22 -3.90 -9.94
N LEU A 105 13.88 -3.81 -11.24
CA LEU A 105 13.39 -4.96 -12.02
C LEU A 105 14.40 -6.10 -12.10
N ARG A 106 15.70 -5.80 -12.17
CA ARG A 106 16.76 -6.83 -12.23
C ARG A 106 16.93 -7.61 -10.91
N ASN A 107 16.53 -7.04 -9.78
CA ASN A 107 16.78 -7.60 -8.45
C ASN A 107 15.53 -8.20 -7.79
N GLY A 108 14.38 -8.20 -8.47
CA GLY A 108 13.14 -8.87 -8.05
C GLY A 108 13.03 -10.23 -8.70
#